data_AF-A0A970KTF0-F1
#
_entry.id   AF-A0A970KTF0-F1
#
_cell.length_a   1.000
_cell.length_b   1.000
_cell.length_c   1.000
_cell.angle_alpha   90.00
_cell.angle_beta   90.00
_cell.angle_gamma   90.00
#
_symmetry.space_group_name_H-M   'P 1'
#
loop_
_entity.id
_entity.type
_entity.pdbx_description
1 polymer ?
#
loop_
_entity_poly.entity_id
_entity_poly.type
_entity_poly.pdbx_seq_one_letter_code
_entity_poly.pdbx_strand_id
1 'polypeptide(L)'
;MRLLNAALRHLFDLLLRPFHALPAATGLVVLAALAAMGILWVFKRTSNQERLTEVKRQILADLFEIRLFNDNFRLIWRAQLAILRRNLTYLRLSLVPMLFVLPPLAFVIAQLQFHYAYAAPAAGETTVLRATLAEG
;
A
#
# COMPACT_ATOMS: atom_id res chain seq x y z
N MET A 1 -15.23 12.69 9.64
CA MET A 1 -15.35 12.00 8.32
C MET A 1 -15.83 12.91 7.19
N ARG A 2 -16.84 13.77 7.37
CA ARG A 2 -17.30 14.71 6.33
C ARG A 2 -16.25 15.73 5.86
N LEU A 3 -15.48 16.32 6.79
CA LEU A 3 -14.44 17.32 6.48
C LEU A 3 -13.25 16.73 5.71
N LEU A 4 -12.77 15.55 6.11
CA LEU A 4 -11.68 14.86 5.40
C LEU A 4 -12.11 14.49 3.98
N ASN A 5 -13.32 13.95 3.81
CA ASN A 5 -13.87 13.65 2.48
C ASN A 5 -14.08 14.90 1.64
N ALA A 6 -14.53 16.01 2.22
CA ALA A 6 -14.72 17.27 1.50
C ALA A 6 -13.39 17.85 1.04
N ALA A 7 -12.36 17.85 1.88
CA ALA A 7 -11.01 18.31 1.52
C ALA A 7 -10.38 17.41 0.44
N LEU A 8 -10.49 16.09 0.58
CA LEU A 8 -9.99 15.14 -0.42
C LEU A 8 -10.75 15.30 -1.75
N ARG A 9 -12.07 15.45 -1.70
CA ARG A 9 -12.91 15.66 -2.88
C ARG A 9 -12.55 16.96 -3.59
N HIS A 10 -12.34 18.04 -2.85
CA HIS A 10 -11.94 19.31 -3.44
C HIS A 10 -10.54 19.26 -4.07
N LEU A 11 -9.60 18.55 -3.42
CA LEU A 11 -8.27 18.31 -3.98
C LEU A 11 -8.33 17.46 -5.26
N PHE A 12 -9.12 16.40 -5.24
CA PHE A 12 -9.35 15.52 -6.40
C PHE A 12 -10.04 16.28 -7.54
N ASP A 13 -11.07 17.07 -7.25
CA ASP A 13 -11.78 17.87 -8.26
C ASP A 13 -10.87 18.95 -8.85
N LEU A 14 -10.02 19.58 -8.04
CA LEU A 14 -9.03 20.56 -8.52
C LEU A 14 -7.99 19.89 -9.42
N LEU A 15 -7.54 18.69 -9.05
CA LEU A 15 -6.52 17.94 -9.78
C LEU A 15 -7.06 17.30 -11.06
N LEU A 16 -8.32 16.84 -11.06
CA LEU A 16 -8.98 16.16 -12.17
C LEU A 16 -9.74 17.11 -13.09
N ARG A 17 -10.00 18.37 -12.68
CA ARG A 17 -10.59 19.42 -13.51
C ARG A 17 -10.00 19.54 -14.93
N PRO A 18 -8.67 19.55 -15.13
CA PRO A 18 -8.10 19.64 -16.48
C PRO A 18 -8.20 18.31 -17.26
N PHE A 19 -8.45 17.19 -16.60
CA PHE A 19 -8.51 15.85 -17.21
C PHE A 19 -9.94 15.39 -17.56
N HIS A 20 -10.95 16.24 -17.32
CA HIS A 20 -12.36 15.91 -17.63
C HIS A 20 -12.63 15.70 -19.12
N ALA A 21 -11.77 16.23 -20.00
CA ALA A 21 -11.85 16.06 -21.46
C ALA A 21 -11.13 14.80 -21.98
N LEU A 22 -10.45 14.05 -21.10
CA LEU A 22 -9.63 12.88 -21.44
C LEU A 22 -10.29 11.58 -20.98
N PRO A 23 -9.91 10.42 -21.54
CA PRO A 23 -10.45 9.12 -21.15
C PRO A 23 -10.30 8.89 -19.64
N ALA A 24 -11.32 8.30 -19.00
CA ALA A 24 -11.38 8.06 -17.55
C ALA A 24 -10.13 7.38 -16.95
N ALA A 25 -9.40 6.60 -17.76
CA ALA A 25 -8.14 5.97 -17.37
C ALA A 25 -7.03 6.98 -16.99
N THR A 26 -6.98 8.17 -17.59
CA THR A 26 -5.93 9.17 -17.30
C THR A 26 -6.07 9.74 -15.88
N GLY A 27 -7.29 10.07 -15.46
CA GLY A 27 -7.56 10.49 -14.08
C GLY A 27 -7.17 9.43 -13.05
N LEU A 28 -7.44 8.15 -13.37
CA LEU A 28 -7.10 7.02 -12.51
C LEU A 28 -5.57 6.83 -12.38
N VAL A 29 -4.81 6.98 -13.47
CA VAL A 29 -3.34 6.88 -13.47
C VAL A 29 -2.71 7.99 -12.64
N VAL A 30 -3.16 9.23 -12.80
CA VAL A 30 -2.67 10.37 -12.01
C VAL A 30 -2.94 10.13 -10.53
N LEU A 31 -4.12 9.61 -10.21
CA LEU A 31 -4.49 9.29 -8.84
C LEU A 31 -3.64 8.18 -8.22
N ALA A 32 -3.40 7.12 -8.99
CA ALA A 32 -2.52 6.03 -8.58
C ALA A 32 -1.09 6.52 -8.33
N ALA A 33 -0.59 7.43 -9.17
CA ALA A 33 0.73 8.03 -9.01
C ALA A 33 0.83 8.86 -7.71
N LEU A 34 -0.19 9.66 -7.40
CA LEU A 34 -0.23 10.41 -6.15
C LEU A 34 -0.36 9.51 -4.92
N ALA A 35 -1.19 8.48 -4.98
CA ALA A 35 -1.30 7.49 -3.92
C ALA A 35 0.05 6.79 -3.69
N ALA A 36 0.73 6.38 -4.76
CA ALA A 36 2.08 5.79 -4.68
C ALA A 36 3.09 6.74 -4.04
N MET A 37 3.08 8.03 -4.41
CA MET A 37 3.93 9.05 -3.80
C MET A 37 3.67 9.19 -2.29
N GLY A 38 2.39 9.22 -1.89
CA GLY A 38 2.00 9.28 -0.48
C GLY A 38 2.46 8.05 0.31
N ILE A 39 2.28 6.85 -0.26
CA ILE A 39 2.74 5.59 0.34
C ILE A 39 4.26 5.59 0.53
N LEU A 40 5.02 5.98 -0.50
CA LEU A 40 6.48 6.07 -0.41
C LEU A 40 6.92 7.08 0.64
N TRP A 41 6.22 8.22 0.74
CA TRP A 41 6.52 9.23 1.75
C TRP A 41 6.27 8.73 3.18
N VAL A 42 5.15 8.04 3.42
CA VAL A 42 4.87 7.40 4.72
C VAL A 42 5.93 6.34 5.02
N PHE A 43 6.24 5.45 4.07
CA PHE A 43 7.28 4.44 4.21
C PHE A 43 8.62 5.05 4.59
N LYS A 44 9.04 6.13 3.92
CA LYS A 44 10.29 6.84 4.22
C LYS A 44 10.31 7.37 5.66
N ARG A 45 9.18 7.84 6.18
CA ARG A 45 9.10 8.46 7.51
C ARG A 45 8.96 7.45 8.64
N THR A 46 8.29 6.32 8.40
CA THR A 46 8.04 5.31 9.43
C THR A 46 9.09 4.20 9.44
N SER A 47 9.80 3.97 8.33
CA SER A 47 10.83 2.93 8.24
C SER A 47 12.15 3.39 8.86
N ASN A 48 12.63 2.65 9.85
CA ASN A 48 13.95 2.89 10.44
C ASN A 48 15.03 2.16 9.61
N GLN A 49 15.56 2.86 8.61
CA GLN A 49 16.55 2.29 7.68
C GLN A 49 17.87 1.89 8.34
N GLU A 50 18.27 2.58 9.42
CA GLU A 50 19.48 2.24 10.17
C GLU A 50 19.35 0.86 10.82
N ARG A 51 18.25 0.62 11.54
CA ARG A 51 17.96 -0.69 12.16
C ARG A 51 17.81 -1.79 11.11
N LEU A 52 17.22 -1.47 9.96
CA LEU A 52 17.04 -2.43 8.87
C LEU A 52 18.40 -2.86 8.28
N THR A 53 19.30 -1.89 8.08
CA THR A 53 20.65 -2.14 7.59
C THR A 53 21.48 -2.94 8.59
N GLU A 54 21.35 -2.61 9.88
CA GLU A 54 22.03 -3.33 10.96
C GLU A 54 21.58 -4.80 11.03
N VAL A 55 20.27 -5.07 11.04
CA VAL A 55 19.74 -6.44 11.03
C VAL A 55 20.21 -7.21 9.79
N LYS A 56 20.26 -6.57 8.62
CA LYS A 56 20.79 -7.18 7.39
C LYS A 56 22.27 -7.56 7.50
N ARG A 57 23.10 -6.69 8.09
CA ARG A 57 24.52 -6.99 8.36
C ARG A 57 24.67 -8.17 9.30
N GLN A 58 23.86 -8.24 10.34
CA GLN A 58 23.91 -9.35 11.30
C GLN A 58 23.49 -10.69 10.67
N ILE A 59 22.48 -10.70 9.80
CA ILE A 59 22.10 -11.91 9.03
C ILE A 59 23.26 -12.37 8.15
N LEU A 60 23.97 -11.44 7.50
CA LEU A 60 25.14 -11.77 6.69
C LEU A 60 26.28 -12.33 7.55
N ALA A 61 26.51 -11.76 8.75
CA ALA A 61 27.52 -12.25 9.68
C ALA A 61 27.25 -13.71 10.09
N ASP A 62 25.99 -14.06 10.39
CA ASP A 62 25.63 -15.45 10.71
C ASP A 62 25.81 -16.39 9.52
N LEU A 63 25.57 -15.91 8.30
CA LEU A 63 25.77 -16.70 7.09
C LEU A 63 27.27 -16.99 6.89
N PHE A 64 28.13 -16.02 7.19
CA PHE A 64 29.58 -16.24 7.22
C PHE A 64 30.00 -17.19 8.34
N GLU A 65 29.34 -17.14 9.51
CA GLU A 65 29.61 -18.07 10.62
C GLU A 65 29.31 -19.52 10.21
N ILE A 66 28.19 -19.76 9.51
CA ILE A 66 27.85 -21.09 8.95
C ILE A 66 28.93 -21.54 7.97
N ARG A 67 29.40 -20.64 7.10
CA ARG A 67 30.42 -20.96 6.09
C ARG A 67 31.80 -21.21 6.71
N LEU A 68 32.13 -20.52 7.80
CA LEU A 68 33.41 -20.65 8.50
C LEU A 68 33.46 -21.91 9.38
N PHE A 69 32.34 -22.27 10.01
CA PHE A 69 32.23 -23.42 10.93
C PHE A 69 31.40 -24.57 10.33
N ASN A 70 31.60 -24.85 9.04
CA ASN A 70 30.82 -25.85 8.30
C ASN A 70 30.97 -27.29 8.86
N ASP A 71 32.02 -27.57 9.62
CA ASP A 71 32.27 -28.90 10.17
C ASP A 71 31.60 -29.12 11.54
N ASN A 72 31.02 -28.08 12.15
CA ASN A 72 30.50 -28.14 13.51
C ASN A 72 28.99 -27.93 13.55
N PHE A 73 28.24 -29.03 13.46
CA PHE A 73 26.77 -29.05 13.35
C PHE A 73 26.06 -28.22 14.43
N ARG A 74 26.61 -28.19 15.65
CA ARG A 74 26.06 -27.41 16.77
C ARG A 74 26.19 -25.90 16.56
N LEU A 75 27.25 -25.44 15.92
CA LEU A 75 27.46 -24.03 15.59
C LEU A 75 26.55 -23.61 14.43
N ILE A 76 26.43 -24.45 13.40
CA ILE A 76 25.51 -24.22 12.27
C ILE A 76 24.07 -24.06 12.76
N TRP A 77 23.60 -24.96 13.63
CA TRP A 77 22.25 -24.90 14.16
C TRP A 77 21.98 -23.62 14.97
N ARG A 78 22.96 -23.18 15.78
CA ARG A 78 22.85 -21.92 16.53
C ARG A 78 22.80 -20.71 15.60
N ALA A 79 23.65 -20.66 14.58
CA ALA A 79 23.65 -19.59 13.59
C ALA A 79 22.31 -19.54 12.83
N GLN A 80 21.73 -20.69 12.48
CA GLN A 80 20.45 -20.77 11.78
C GLN A 80 19.27 -20.27 12.63
N LEU A 81 19.23 -20.62 13.92
CA LEU A 81 18.28 -20.05 14.89
C LEU A 81 18.46 -18.53 15.03
N ALA A 82 19.70 -18.06 15.00
CA ALA A 82 20.01 -16.65 15.13
C ALA A 82 19.58 -15.85 13.87
N ILE A 83 19.81 -16.41 12.66
CA ILE A 83 19.27 -15.90 11.39
C ILE A 83 17.74 -15.83 11.44
N LEU A 84 17.07 -16.87 11.94
CA LEU A 84 15.60 -16.89 12.03
C LEU A 84 15.07 -15.76 12.93
N ARG A 85 15.68 -15.57 14.11
CA ARG A 85 15.31 -14.48 15.03
C ARG A 85 15.55 -13.09 14.43
N ARG A 86 16.64 -12.92 13.69
CA ARG A 86 16.97 -11.66 13.00
C ARG A 86 16.02 -11.39 11.83
N ASN A 87 15.65 -12.41 11.08
CA ASN A 87 14.59 -12.31 10.06
C ASN A 87 13.25 -11.92 10.67
N LEU A 88 12.87 -12.48 11.82
CA LEU A 88 11.65 -12.09 12.53
C LEU A 88 11.68 -10.61 12.95
N THR A 89 12.84 -10.14 13.38
CA THR A 89 13.05 -8.71 13.72
C THR A 89 12.96 -7.83 12.47
N TYR A 90 13.55 -8.25 11.34
CA TYR A 90 13.45 -7.58 10.05
C TYR A 90 11.99 -7.48 9.57
N LEU A 91 11.24 -8.58 9.68
CA LEU A 91 9.81 -8.62 9.38
C LEU A 91 9.04 -7.66 10.26
N ARG A 92 9.29 -7.65 11.57
CA ARG A 92 8.65 -6.71 12.50
C ARG A 92 8.94 -5.25 12.15
N LEU A 93 10.18 -4.92 11.80
CA LEU A 93 10.56 -3.58 11.33
C LEU A 93 9.81 -3.19 10.04
N SER A 94 9.58 -4.16 9.15
CA SER A 94 8.87 -3.95 7.88
C SER A 94 7.34 -3.90 8.04
N LEU A 95 6.79 -4.53 9.09
CA LEU A 95 5.35 -4.50 9.39
C LEU A 95 4.88 -3.12 9.89
N VAL A 96 5.75 -2.36 10.56
CA VAL A 96 5.41 -1.01 11.04
C VAL A 96 4.94 -0.10 9.91
N PRO A 97 5.72 0.16 8.84
CA PRO A 97 5.27 1.00 7.73
C PRO A 97 4.03 0.43 7.03
N MET A 98 3.91 -0.90 6.90
CA MET A 98 2.72 -1.53 6.33
C MET A 98 1.46 -1.19 7.13
N LEU A 99 1.52 -1.22 8.47
CA LEU A 99 0.37 -0.89 9.32
C LEU A 99 -0.08 0.57 9.16
N PHE A 100 0.84 1.49 8.84
CA PHE A 100 0.49 2.88 8.55
C PHE A 100 -0.07 3.09 7.14
N VAL A 101 0.36 2.27 6.18
CA VAL A 101 -0.07 2.36 4.77
C VAL A 101 -1.40 1.65 4.51
N LEU A 102 -1.69 0.58 5.23
CA LEU A 102 -2.88 -0.24 5.03
C LEU A 102 -4.19 0.56 5.18
N PRO A 103 -4.38 1.36 6.25
CA PRO A 103 -5.61 2.15 6.42
C PRO A 103 -5.84 3.18 5.31
N PRO A 104 -4.89 4.06 4.93
CA PRO A 104 -5.12 5.03 3.86
C PRO A 104 -5.30 4.34 2.51
N LEU A 105 -4.59 3.25 2.23
CA LEU A 105 -4.77 2.50 0.98
C LEU A 105 -6.16 1.87 0.89
N ALA A 106 -6.63 1.20 1.95
CA ALA A 106 -7.97 0.64 2.00
C ALA A 106 -9.05 1.74 1.84
N PHE A 107 -8.82 2.91 2.44
CA PHE A 107 -9.70 4.05 2.29
C PHE A 107 -9.78 4.57 0.85
N VAL A 108 -8.64 4.71 0.18
CA VAL A 108 -8.58 5.11 -1.24
C VAL A 108 -9.31 4.09 -2.10
N ILE A 109 -9.04 2.79 -1.92
CA ILE A 109 -9.72 1.72 -2.67
C ILE A 109 -11.24 1.80 -2.48
N ALA A 110 -11.72 2.01 -1.25
CA ALA A 110 -13.15 2.16 -0.99
C ALA A 110 -13.75 3.36 -1.75
N GLN A 111 -13.06 4.51 -1.77
CA GLN A 111 -13.52 5.69 -2.54
C GLN A 111 -13.55 5.41 -4.05
N LEU A 112 -12.56 4.69 -4.58
CA LEU A 112 -12.54 4.29 -5.99
C LEU A 112 -13.69 3.35 -6.33
N GLN A 113 -14.00 2.38 -5.45
CA GLN A 113 -15.14 1.50 -5.66
C GLN A 113 -16.45 2.28 -5.75
N PHE A 114 -16.68 3.27 -4.88
CA PHE A 114 -17.89 4.09 -4.97
C PHE A 114 -17.99 4.89 -6.28
N HIS A 115 -16.86 5.30 -6.87
CA HIS A 115 -16.85 6.16 -8.06
C HIS A 115 -16.76 5.40 -9.39
N TYR A 116 -16.06 4.27 -9.43
CA TYR A 116 -15.76 3.52 -10.66
C TYR A 116 -16.39 2.12 -10.71
N ALA A 117 -16.98 1.59 -9.62
CA ALA A 117 -17.59 0.25 -9.67
C ALA A 117 -18.93 0.23 -10.42
N TYR A 118 -19.58 1.38 -10.57
CA TYR A 118 -20.81 1.52 -11.34
C TYR A 118 -20.48 2.15 -12.68
N ALA A 119 -20.50 1.35 -13.74
CA ALA A 119 -20.42 1.87 -15.10
C ALA A 119 -21.69 2.68 -15.39
N ALA A 120 -21.53 3.94 -15.77
CA ALA A 120 -22.62 4.67 -16.40
C ALA A 120 -22.94 3.98 -17.75
N PRO A 121 -24.21 3.76 -18.10
CA PRO A 121 -24.57 3.27 -19.43
C PRO A 121 -23.95 4.16 -20.49
N ALA A 122 -23.38 3.57 -21.54
CA ALA A 122 -22.87 4.36 -22.64
C ALA A 122 -24.01 5.17 -23.28
N ALA A 123 -23.72 6.37 -23.79
CA ALA A 123 -24.72 7.17 -24.50
C ALA A 123 -25.23 6.38 -25.72
N GLY A 124 -26.50 5.96 -25.69
CA GLY A 124 -27.13 5.10 -26.70
C GLY A 124 -27.39 3.65 -26.25
N GLU A 125 -27.01 3.28 -25.03
CA GLU A 125 -27.20 1.92 -24.50
C GLU A 125 -28.54 1.79 -23.75
N THR A 126 -29.39 0.87 -24.20
CA THR A 126 -30.69 0.58 -23.58
C THR A 126 -30.49 -0.14 -22.26
N THR A 127 -30.63 0.57 -21.14
CA THR A 127 -30.51 0.00 -19.79
C THR A 127 -31.89 -0.19 -19.16
N VAL A 128 -32.14 -1.38 -18.60
CA VAL A 128 -33.38 -1.67 -17.86
C VAL A 128 -33.30 -1.02 -16.48
N LEU A 129 -34.20 -0.06 -16.23
CA LEU A 129 -34.32 0.60 -14.94
C LEU A 129 -35.50 -0.01 -14.17
N ARG A 130 -35.26 -0.43 -12.92
CA ARG A 130 -36.31 -0.84 -12.00
C ARG A 130 -36.60 0.33 -11.05
N ALA A 131 -37.72 0.99 -11.24
CA ALA A 131 -38.22 2.01 -10.32
C ALA A 131 -39.21 1.37 -9.34
N THR A 132 -38.98 1.53 -8.04
CA THR A 132 -39.99 1.30 -7.00
C THR A 132 -40.67 2.62 -6.70
N LEU A 133 -41.96 2.75 -7.05
CA LEU A 133 -42.77 3.88 -6.61
C LEU A 133 -42.97 3.77 -5.10
N ALA A 134 -42.71 4.85 -4.37
CA ALA A 134 -43.22 5.02 -3.02
C ALA A 134 -44.72 5.26 -3.13
N GLU A 135 -45.53 4.41 -2.47
CA GLU A 135 -46.96 4.67 -2.29
C GLU A 135 -47.11 5.90 -1.40
N GLY A 136 -47.87 6.88 -1.90
CA GLY A 136 -48.17 8.14 -1.20
C GLY A 136 -49.14 7.95 -0.05
#